data_AF-A0A382I7X4-F1
#
_entry.id   AF-A0A382I7X4-F1
#
_cell.length_a   1.000
_cell.length_b   1.000
_cell.length_c   1.000
_cell.angle_alpha   90.00
_cell.angle_beta   90.00
_cell.angle_gamma   90.00
#
_symmetry.space_group_name_H-M   'P 1'
#
loop_
_entity.id
_entity.type
_entity.pdbx_description
1 polymer ?
#
loop_
_entity_poly.entity_id
_entity_poly.type
_entity_poly.pdbx_seq_one_letter_code
_entity_poly.pdbx_strand_id
1 'polypeptide(L)' 'NPLRHHGYTFYQSSFIESPDGETTVLAVVKNYGHLFPYISSIIMCIGLLVHLVMKLPNLFKKQEA' A
#
# COMPACT_ATOMS: atom_id res chain seq x y z
N ASN A 1 -13.94 -8.36 6.93
CA ASN A 1 -12.55 -7.85 6.81
C ASN A 1 -11.60 -8.80 7.52
N PRO A 2 -10.52 -9.26 6.88
CA PRO A 2 -9.56 -10.19 7.49
C PRO A 2 -8.88 -9.54 8.70
N LEU A 3 -8.63 -10.34 9.74
CA LEU A 3 -7.96 -9.87 10.95
C LEU A 3 -6.50 -9.52 10.61
N ARG A 4 -6.00 -8.39 11.12
CA ARG A 4 -4.62 -7.95 10.92
C ARG A 4 -3.94 -7.73 12.26
N HIS A 5 -2.80 -8.38 12.48
CA HIS A 5 -2.08 -8.31 13.75
C HIS A 5 -0.58 -8.52 13.52
N HIS A 6 0.27 -7.60 14.01
CA HIS A 6 1.75 -7.63 13.87
C HIS A 6 2.26 -7.96 12.45
N GLY A 7 1.63 -7.41 11.41
CA GLY A 7 2.04 -7.63 10.01
C GLY A 7 1.53 -8.94 9.38
N TYR A 8 0.78 -9.74 10.15
CA TYR A 8 0.04 -10.89 9.65
C TYR A 8 -1.38 -10.47 9.28
N THR A 9 -1.90 -11.05 8.21
CA THR A 9 -3.30 -10.95 7.80
C THR A 9 -3.89 -12.36 7.80
N PHE A 10 -4.95 -12.56 8.57
CA PHE A 10 -5.63 -13.84 8.75
C PHE A 10 -6.91 -13.84 7.93
N TYR A 11 -7.00 -14.77 6.99
CA TYR A 11 -8.17 -15.04 6.17
C TYR A 11 -8.79 -16.35 6.63
N GLN A 12 -10.11 -16.38 6.81
CA GLN A 12 -10.79 -17.66 7.04
C GLN A 12 -10.83 -18.43 5.71
N SER A 13 -10.17 -19.58 5.68
CA SER A 13 -10.06 -20.42 4.48
C SER A 13 -11.14 -21.49 4.43
N SER A 14 -11.46 -22.09 5.56
CA SER A 14 -12.55 -23.07 5.67
C SER A 14 -13.10 -23.11 7.09
N PHE A 15 -14.28 -23.71 7.21
CA PHE A 15 -14.97 -23.95 8.45
C PHE A 15 -15.45 -25.40 8.44
N ILE A 16 -15.19 -26.10 9.54
CA ILE A 16 -15.54 -27.51 9.71
C ILE A 16 -16.45 -27.58 10.93
N GLU A 17 -17.70 -27.94 10.68
CA GLU A 17 -18.65 -28.28 11.73
C GLU A 17 -18.57 -29.78 12.01
N SER A 18 -18.39 -30.15 13.26
CA SER A 18 -18.42 -31.53 13.71
C SER A 18 -19.22 -31.65 15.01
N PRO A 19 -19.77 -32.85 15.32
CA PRO A 19 -20.55 -33.07 16.53
C PRO A 19 -19.80 -32.71 17.82
N ASP A 20 -18.47 -32.78 17.79
CA ASP A 20 -17.58 -32.49 18.91
C ASP A 20 -17.13 -31.01 19.00
N GLY A 21 -17.51 -30.17 18.01
CA GLY A 21 -17.22 -28.74 18.00
C GLY A 21 -16.98 -28.13 16.62
N GLU A 22 -16.94 -26.80 16.60
CA GLU A 22 -16.66 -25.99 15.41
C GLU A 22 -15.15 -25.72 15.28
N THR A 23 -14.59 -25.95 14.09
CA THR A 23 -13.17 -25.67 13.78
C THR A 23 -13.05 -24.72 12.60
N THR A 24 -12.18 -23.72 12.71
CA THR A 24 -11.89 -22.77 11.64
C THR A 24 -10.44 -22.89 11.18
N VAL A 25 -10.24 -22.96 9.86
CA VAL A 25 -8.91 -23.01 9.25
C VAL A 25 -8.57 -21.61 8.75
N LEU A 26 -7.48 -21.04 9.25
CA LEU A 26 -7.03 -19.71 8.89
C LEU A 26 -5.85 -19.78 7.90
N ALA A 27 -6.00 -19.11 6.76
CA ALA A 27 -4.89 -18.79 5.86
C ALA A 27 -4.18 -17.52 6.36
N VAL A 28 -2.91 -17.67 6.73
CA VAL A 28 -2.13 -16.59 7.34
C VAL A 28 -1.09 -16.08 6.34
N VAL A 29 -1.16 -14.78 6.02
CA VAL A 29 -0.23 -14.13 5.10
C VAL A 29 0.56 -13.06 5.84
N LYS A 30 1.89 -13.06 5.67
CA LYS A 30 2.75 -11.99 6.19
C LYS A 30 3.02 -10.97 5.11
N ASN A 31 2.50 -9.76 5.28
CA ASN A 31 2.65 -8.69 4.28
C ASN A 31 3.72 -7.70 4.73
N TYR A 32 5.00 -8.02 4.51
CA TYR A 32 6.09 -7.06 4.72
C TYR A 32 6.08 -5.92 3.70
N GLY A 33 5.54 -6.18 2.50
CA GLY A 33 5.55 -5.25 1.39
C GLY A 33 4.44 -4.20 1.40
N HIS A 34 3.60 -4.14 2.44
CA HIS A 34 2.47 -3.22 2.49
C HIS A 34 2.91 -1.74 2.44
N LEU A 35 4.16 -1.43 2.81
CA LEU A 35 4.73 -0.09 2.77
C LEU A 35 5.20 0.34 1.38
N PHE A 36 5.48 -0.59 0.46
CA PHE A 36 6.02 -0.26 -0.86
C PHE A 36 5.17 0.75 -1.63
N PRO A 37 3.84 0.60 -1.74
CA PRO A 37 3.02 1.56 -2.49
C PRO A 37 3.11 2.99 -1.94
N TYR A 38 3.21 3.13 -0.62
CA TYR A 38 3.36 4.43 0.03
C TYR A 38 4.71 5.06 -0.27
N ILE A 39 5.79 4.27 -0.18
CA ILE A 39 7.16 4.73 -0.52
C ILE A 39 7.23 5.15 -1.99
N SER A 40 6.69 4.35 -2.91
CA SER A 40 6.65 4.67 -4.34
C SER A 40 5.90 5.98 -4.62
N SER A 41 4.77 6.20 -3.96
CA SER A 41 3.99 7.44 -4.10
C SER A 41 4.78 8.65 -3.61
N ILE A 42 5.46 8.55 -2.47
CA ILE A 42 6.32 9.63 -1.94
C ILE A 42 7.44 9.98 -2.93
N ILE A 43 8.13 8.97 -3.46
CA ILE A 43 9.21 9.17 -4.44
C ILE A 43 8.67 9.87 -5.70
N MET A 44 7.52 9.44 -6.20
CA MET A 44 6.87 10.04 -7.37
C MET A 44 6.51 11.51 -7.10
N CYS A 45 5.87 11.81 -5.97
CA CYS A 45 5.53 13.18 -5.59
C CYS A 45 6.75 14.10 -5.50
N ILE A 46 7.84 13.62 -4.89
CA ILE A 46 9.10 14.38 -4.81
C ILE A 46 9.67 14.62 -6.21
N GLY A 47 9.71 13.59 -7.06
CA GLY A 47 10.21 13.72 -8.44
C GLY A 47 9.42 14.75 -9.25
N LEU A 48 8.09 14.74 -9.14
CA LEU A 48 7.22 15.72 -9.80
C LEU A 48 7.40 17.13 -9.24
N LEU A 49 7.58 17.28 -7.93
CA LEU A 49 7.81 18.58 -7.31
C LEU A 49 9.14 19.19 -7.77
N VAL A 50 10.22 18.39 -7.78
CA VAL A 50 11.52 18.81 -8.32
C VAL A 50 11.41 19.19 -9.79
N HIS A 51 10.72 18.37 -10.60
CA HIS A 51 10.49 18.66 -12.01
C HIS A 51 9.75 19.99 -12.22
N LEU A 52 8.70 20.23 -11.43
CA LEU A 52 7.93 21.47 -11.48
C LEU A 52 8.80 22.69 -11.13
N VAL A 53 9.57 22.62 -10.04
CA VAL A 53 10.46 23.70 -9.60
C VAL A 53 11.51 24.03 -10.67
N MET A 54 12.07 23.02 -11.33
CA MET A 54 13.02 23.23 -12.44
C MET A 54 12.37 23.85 -13.68
N LYS A 55 11.10 23.56 -13.96
CA LYS A 55 10.38 24.08 -15.14
C LYS A 55 9.77 25.46 -14.94
N LEU A 56 9.40 25.82 -13.71
CA LEU A 56 8.82 27.13 -13.35
C LEU A 56 9.59 28.34 -13.92
N PRO A 57 10.93 28.49 -13.74
CA PRO A 57 11.64 29.65 -14.27
C PRO A 57 11.63 29.75 -15.81
N ASN A 58 11.56 28.61 -16.51
CA ASN A 58 11.46 28.58 -17.98
C ASN A 58 10.07 28.97 -18.48
N LEU A 59 9.03 28.69 -17.69
CA LEU A 59 7.66 29.12 -17.98
C LEU A 59 7.52 30.65 -17.88
N PHE A 60 8.08 31.26 -16.83
CA PHE A 60 8.05 32.71 -16.67
C PHE A 60 8.88 33.45 -17.74
N LYS A 61 10.08 32.95 -18.07
CA LYS A 61 10.89 33.52 -19.17
C LYS A 61 10.22 33.45 -20.54
N LYS A 62 9.35 32.46 -20.78
CA LYS A 62 8.61 32.33 -22.05
C LYS A 62 7.44 33.30 -22.17
N GLN A 63 6.94 33.86 -21.07
CA GLN A 63 5.86 34.86 -21.12
C GLN A 63 6.36 36.29 -21.35
N GLU A 64 7.64 36.56 -21.03
CA GLU A 64 8.26 37.88 -21.19
C GLU A 64 8.91 38.11 -22.57
N ALA A 65 8.99 37.07 -23.42
CA ALA A 65 9.49 37.12 -24.79
C ALA A 65 8.36 36.97 -25.80
#